data_AF-A0A0Q3TWZ7-F1
#
_entry.id   AF-A0A0Q3TWZ7-F1
#
_cell.length_a   1.000
_cell.length_b   1.000
_cell.length_c   1.000
_cell.angle_alpha   90.00
_cell.angle_beta   90.00
_cell.angle_gamma   90.00
#
_symmetry.space_group_name_H-M   'P 1'
#
loop_
_entity.id
_entity.type
_entity.pdbx_description
1 polymer ?
#
loop_
_entity_poly.entity_id
_entity_poly.type
_entity_poly.pdbx_seq_one_letter_code
_entity_poly.pdbx_strand_id
1 'polypeptide(L)'
;MYSRDYVYVRRYRVDQENNLMVLVSRAVEHPSVPEDPEYVRVRTYESQMVIRPHKTFDENGFDYLLTYSDNPQTVFPRYCLSWMVSSGE
;
A
#
# COMPACT_ATOMS: atom_id res chain seq x y z
N MET A 1 -2.52 12.75 -16.77
CA MET A 1 -2.05 11.59 -15.98
C MET A 1 -3.31 10.90 -15.49
N TYR A 2 -3.61 9.69 -15.98
CA TYR A 2 -4.84 8.99 -15.58
C TYR A 2 -4.77 8.59 -14.10
N SER A 3 -5.92 8.61 -13.43
CA SER A 3 -6.06 8.13 -12.06
C SER A 3 -5.88 6.60 -12.02
N ARG A 4 -5.27 6.09 -10.95
CA ARG A 4 -5.01 4.65 -10.79
C ARG A 4 -6.13 4.06 -9.95
N ASP A 5 -6.65 2.93 -10.41
CA ASP A 5 -7.65 2.13 -9.70
C ASP A 5 -6.99 0.89 -9.09
N TYR A 6 -7.29 0.62 -7.83
CA TYR A 6 -6.70 -0.48 -7.05
C TYR A 6 -7.81 -1.35 -6.48
N VAL A 7 -7.85 -2.61 -6.93
CA VAL A 7 -8.69 -3.66 -6.34
C VAL A 7 -7.76 -4.65 -5.65
N TYR A 8 -7.88 -4.77 -4.33
CA TYR A 8 -6.98 -5.60 -3.53
C TYR A 8 -7.68 -6.14 -2.28
N VAL A 9 -7.17 -7.26 -1.77
CA VAL A 9 -7.53 -7.77 -0.45
C VAL A 9 -6.48 -7.31 0.54
N ARG A 10 -6.93 -6.76 1.68
CA ARG A 10 -6.09 -6.43 2.82
C ARG A 10 -6.44 -7.33 3.99
N ARG A 11 -5.43 -7.93 4.60
CA ARG A 11 -5.56 -8.69 5.85
C ARG A 11 -4.57 -8.18 6.85
N TYR A 12 -4.89 -8.32 8.14
CA TYR A 12 -3.97 -8.01 9.21
C TYR A 12 -3.90 -9.14 10.21
N ARG A 13 -2.80 -9.18 10.95
CA ARG A 13 -2.63 -10.04 12.12
C ARG A 13 -1.93 -9.24 13.21
N VAL A 14 -2.42 -9.36 14.43
CA VAL A 14 -1.77 -8.82 15.62
C VAL A 14 -1.06 -9.97 16.31
N ASP A 15 0.24 -9.81 16.48
CA ASP A 15 1.09 -10.66 17.29
C ASP A 15 1.27 -9.99 18.67
N GLN A 16 0.48 -10.46 19.64
CA GLN A 16 0.48 -9.95 21.00
C GLN A 16 1.75 -10.35 21.78
N GLU A 17 2.42 -11.43 21.38
CA GLU A 17 3.64 -11.90 22.05
C GLU A 17 4.83 -11.01 21.71
N ASN A 18 4.94 -10.62 20.44
CA ASN A 18 6.01 -9.74 19.96
C ASN A 18 5.64 -8.25 19.95
N ASN A 19 4.40 -7.91 20.33
CA ASN A 19 3.84 -6.56 20.26
C ASN A 19 3.99 -5.96 18.85
N LEU A 20 3.53 -6.71 17.84
CA LEU A 20 3.63 -6.34 16.42
C LEU A 20 2.27 -6.49 15.74
N MET A 21 1.99 -5.61 14.79
CA MET A 21 0.85 -5.77 13.89
C MET A 21 1.37 -5.76 12.46
N VAL A 22 0.96 -6.76 11.67
CA VAL A 22 1.34 -6.87 10.27
C VAL A 22 0.09 -6.76 9.42
N LEU A 23 0.13 -5.89 8.40
CA LEU A 23 -0.90 -5.71 7.41
C LEU A 23 -0.33 -6.08 6.05
N VAL A 24 -1.01 -6.96 5.33
CA VAL A 24 -0.61 -7.39 3.99
C VAL A 24 -1.74 -7.08 3.03
N SER A 25 -1.40 -6.41 1.94
CA SER A 25 -2.32 -6.08 0.86
C SER A 25 -1.82 -6.70 -0.44
N ARG A 26 -2.72 -7.31 -1.21
CA ARG A 26 -2.41 -7.89 -2.52
C ARG A 26 -3.53 -7.64 -3.50
N ALA A 27 -3.17 -7.22 -4.71
CA ALA A 27 -4.11 -7.04 -5.82
C ALA A 27 -4.93 -8.31 -6.08
N VAL A 28 -6.22 -8.12 -6.35
CA VAL A 28 -7.14 -9.18 -6.76
C VAL A 28 -8.06 -8.68 -7.86
N GLU A 29 -8.67 -9.60 -8.58
CA GLU A 29 -9.79 -9.32 -9.47
C GLU A 29 -11.10 -9.68 -8.78
N HIS A 30 -12.14 -8.85 -8.96
CA HIS A 30 -13.46 -9.11 -8.40
C HIS A 30 -14.53 -8.88 -9.47
N PRO A 31 -15.43 -9.85 -9.72
CA PRO A 31 -16.39 -9.78 -10.84
C PRO A 31 -17.38 -8.61 -10.71
N SER A 32 -17.69 -8.17 -9.50
CA SER A 32 -18.55 -7.00 -9.26
C SER A 32 -17.86 -5.64 -9.46
N VAL A 33 -16.54 -5.63 -9.70
CA VAL A 33 -15.73 -4.42 -9.88
C VAL A 33 -14.87 -4.56 -11.16
N PRO A 34 -15.52 -4.57 -12.35
CA PRO A 34 -14.80 -4.64 -13.62
C PRO A 34 -13.90 -3.42 -13.83
N GLU A 35 -13.00 -3.49 -14.81
CA GLU A 35 -12.13 -2.38 -15.17
C GLU A 35 -12.95 -1.26 -15.84
N ASP A 36 -12.69 -0.01 -15.44
CA ASP A 36 -13.30 1.18 -16.02
C ASP A 36 -12.25 1.88 -16.91
N PRO A 37 -12.55 2.16 -18.19
CA PRO A 37 -11.61 2.80 -19.13
C PRO A 37 -11.18 4.23 -18.72
N GLU A 38 -11.87 4.90 -17.80
CA GLU A 38 -11.46 6.20 -17.26
C GLU A 38 -10.22 6.09 -16.35
N TYR A 39 -9.95 4.90 -15.80
CA TYR A 39 -8.89 4.63 -14.84
C TYR A 39 -7.88 3.59 -15.34
N VAL A 40 -6.65 3.67 -14.84
CA VAL A 40 -5.64 2.63 -15.07
C VAL A 40 -5.66 1.65 -13.91
N ARG A 41 -6.18 0.43 -14.14
CA ARG A 41 -6.19 -0.65 -13.14
C ARG A 41 -4.77 -1.15 -12.86
N VAL A 42 -4.34 -1.04 -11.60
CA VAL A 42 -3.05 -1.60 -11.16
C VAL A 42 -3.22 -3.07 -10.83
N ARG A 43 -2.74 -3.94 -11.72
CA ARG A 43 -2.90 -5.41 -11.58
C ARG A 43 -1.86 -6.06 -10.67
N THR A 44 -0.67 -5.48 -10.58
CA THR A 44 0.39 -5.98 -9.69
C THR A 44 0.60 -4.95 -8.61
N TYR A 45 -0.07 -5.15 -7.49
CA TYR A 45 0.11 -4.36 -6.28
C TYR A 45 0.30 -5.32 -5.11
N GLU A 46 1.36 -5.11 -4.34
CA GLU A 46 1.62 -5.79 -3.08
C GLU A 46 2.18 -4.79 -2.08
N SER A 47 1.65 -4.81 -0.86
CA SER A 47 2.22 -4.05 0.24
C SER A 47 2.22 -4.83 1.54
N GLN A 48 3.22 -4.55 2.35
CA GLN A 48 3.37 -5.08 3.70
C GLN A 48 3.68 -3.91 4.63
N MET A 49 2.84 -3.73 5.63
CA MET A 49 3.05 -2.74 6.68
C MET A 49 3.23 -3.47 8.00
N VAL A 50 4.37 -3.26 8.64
CA VAL A 50 4.66 -3.77 9.98
C VAL A 50 4.59 -2.58 10.93
N ILE A 51 3.81 -2.70 12.00
CA ILE A 51 3.62 -1.67 13.02
C ILE A 51 4.10 -2.25 14.35
N ARG A 52 4.91 -1.48 15.07
CA ARG A 52 5.42 -1.79 16.39
C ARG A 52 5.07 -0.65 17.36
N PRO A 53 4.12 -0.82 18.27
CA PRO A 53 3.87 0.16 19.32
C PRO A 53 5.10 0.34 20.20
N HIS A 54 5.30 1.56 20.71
CA HIS A 54 6.41 1.82 21.64
C HIS A 54 6.19 1.18 23.02
N LYS A 55 4.93 0.98 23.41
CA LYS A 55 4.53 0.33 24.67
C LYS A 55 3.39 -0.67 24.45
N THR A 56 2.15 -0.19 24.38
CA THR A 56 0.94 -0.98 24.12
C THR A 56 0.22 -0.45 22.88
N PHE A 57 -0.67 -1.25 22.29
CA PHE A 57 -1.44 -0.85 21.10
C PHE A 57 -2.44 0.30 21.37
N ASP A 58 -2.78 0.56 22.63
CA ASP A 58 -3.73 1.60 23.04
C ASP A 58 -3.04 2.91 23.47
N GLU A 59 -1.71 2.94 23.52
CA GLU A 59 -0.91 4.11 23.86
C GLU A 59 -0.37 4.83 22.63
N ASN A 60 -0.03 6.11 22.80
CA ASN A 60 0.52 6.93 21.72
C ASN A 60 1.95 6.49 21.35
N GLY A 61 2.22 6.46 20.05
CA GLY A 61 3.55 6.24 19.49
C GLY A 61 3.74 4.81 18.98
N PHE A 62 4.17 4.71 17.73
CA PHE A 62 4.56 3.45 17.11
C PHE A 62 5.60 3.71 16.03
N ASP A 63 6.43 2.70 15.78
CA ASP A 63 7.28 2.63 14.60
C ASP A 63 6.54 1.83 13.53
N TYR A 64 6.70 2.20 12.27
CA TYR A 64 6.16 1.42 11.16
C TYR A 64 7.15 1.28 10.02
N LEU A 65 7.07 0.14 9.34
CA LEU A 65 7.79 -0.15 8.12
C LEU A 65 6.77 -0.50 7.04
N LEU A 66 6.71 0.31 5.99
CA LEU A 66 5.91 0.03 4.80
C LEU A 66 6.81 -0.41 3.66
N THR A 67 6.68 -1.66 3.24
CA THR A 67 7.23 -2.17 1.99
C THR A 67 6.12 -2.15 0.94
N TYR A 68 6.35 -1.42 -0.15
CA TYR A 68 5.37 -1.19 -1.21
C TYR A 68 5.98 -1.57 -2.56
N SER A 69 5.23 -2.33 -3.36
CA SER A 69 5.60 -2.66 -4.74
C SER A 69 4.36 -2.65 -5.63
N ASP A 70 4.42 -1.88 -6.72
CA ASP A 70 3.40 -1.92 -7.76
C ASP A 70 3.98 -1.78 -9.18
N ASN A 71 3.17 -2.11 -10.18
CA ASN A 71 3.42 -1.74 -11.58
C ASN A 71 2.27 -0.85 -12.07
N PRO A 72 2.47 0.46 -12.15
CA PRO A 72 1.43 1.40 -12.56
C PRO A 72 1.13 1.38 -14.06
N GLN A 73 1.74 0.46 -14.83
CA GLN A 73 1.55 0.29 -16.28
C GLN A 73 1.73 1.57 -17.11
N THR A 74 2.49 2.54 -16.58
CA THR A 74 2.80 3.81 -17.24
C THR A 74 4.28 4.09 -17.18
N VAL A 75 4.86 4.57 -18.29
CA VAL A 75 6.21 5.15 -18.30
C VAL A 75 6.13 6.46 -17.53
N PHE A 76 6.60 6.50 -16.28
CA PHE A 76 6.66 7.78 -15.57
C PHE A 76 7.70 8.67 -16.23
N PRO A 77 7.35 9.90 -16.63
CA PRO A 77 8.35 10.91 -16.93
C PRO A 77 9.21 11.16 -15.69
N ARG A 78 10.54 11.28 -15.87
CA ARG A 78 11.52 11.40 -14.76
C ARG A 78 11.18 12.50 -13.73
N TYR A 79 10.47 13.55 -14.13
CA TYR A 79 10.09 14.65 -13.24
C TYR A 79 9.04 14.27 -12.18
N CYS A 80 8.10 13.36 -12.49
CA CYS A 80 7.08 12.91 -11.53
C CYS A 80 7.68 12.06 -10.41
N LEU A 81 8.67 11.23 -10.74
CA LEU A 81 9.42 10.42 -9.77
C LEU A 81 10.23 11.33 -8.83
N SER A 82 10.87 12.36 -9.39
CA SER A 82 11.63 13.33 -8.60
C SER A 82 10.78 14.04 -7.55
N TRP A 83 9.56 14.49 -7.89
CA TRP A 83 8.68 15.20 -6.95
C TRP A 83 8.12 14.28 -5.86
N MET A 84 7.75 13.05 -6.21
CA MET A 84 7.21 12.07 -5.25
C MET A 84 8.28 11.61 -4.24
N VAL A 85 9.55 11.60 -4.63
CA VAL A 85 10.68 11.31 -3.74
C VAL A 85 11.10 12.55 -2.94
N SER A 86 11.00 13.76 -3.51
CA SER A 86 11.46 14.99 -2.87
C SER A 86 10.45 15.66 -1.93
N SER A 87 9.15 15.39 -2.10
CA SER A 87 8.09 16.03 -1.30
C SER A 87 7.62 15.16 -0.13
N GLY A 88 8.32 14.04 0.10
CA GLY A 88 8.12 13.14 1.24
C GLY A 88 8.95 13.52 2.47
N GLU A 89 9.61 14.68 2.45
CA GLU A 89 10.16 15.35 3.65
C GLU A 89 9.18 16.40 4.19
#